data_AF-A0A7J0EWL9-F1
#
_entry.id   AF-A0A7J0EWL9-F1
#
_cell.length_a   1.000
_cell.length_b   1.000
_cell.length_c   1.000
_cell.angle_alpha   90.00
_cell.angle_beta   90.00
_cell.angle_gamma   90.00
#
_symmetry.space_group_name_H-M   'P 1'
#
loop_
_entity.id
_entity.type
_entity.pdbx_description
1 polymer ?
#
loop_
_entity_poly.entity_id
_entity_poly.type
_entity_poly.pdbx_seq_one_letter_code
_entity_poly.pdbx_strand_id
1 'polypeptide(L)'
;MGLASSMALHAAYLGWYGLLIGLIQINYQNSKESPFETHPASMPISILAICFYFFGVALKQKFKAEIKRRNCTRALKRAILISGVLSPASLISVLLPNGLSWIVYAVWAVFAVIVVAWNWILVINQWLYRTINAACQLVNKFARLSRHRSVEEYGPQNV
;
A
#
# COMPACT_ATOMS: atom_id res chain seq x y z
N MET A 1 20.03 -3.56 -6.97
CA MET A 1 19.52 -2.46 -6.11
C MET A 1 18.75 -3.07 -4.94
N GLY A 2 19.31 -3.55 -3.83
CA GLY A 2 20.54 -3.26 -3.11
C GLY A 2 20.10 -2.89 -1.69
N LEU A 3 20.14 -3.83 -0.73
CA LEU A 3 19.61 -3.68 0.64
C LEU A 3 19.98 -2.34 1.32
N ALA A 4 21.15 -1.78 0.98
CA ALA A 4 21.63 -0.46 1.39
C ALA A 4 20.65 0.68 1.04
N SER A 5 20.02 0.66 -0.14
CA SER A 5 19.02 1.67 -0.53
C SER A 5 17.76 1.63 0.33
N SER A 6 17.33 0.44 0.76
CA SER A 6 16.18 0.28 1.66
C SER A 6 16.51 0.76 3.07
N MET A 7 17.71 0.47 3.58
CA MET A 7 18.15 0.93 4.90
C MET A 7 18.32 2.45 4.94
N ALA A 8 18.90 3.04 3.89
CA ALA A 8 19.03 4.49 3.76
C ALA A 8 17.67 5.20 3.78
N LEU A 9 16.64 4.63 3.13
CA LEU A 9 15.29 5.19 3.16
C LEU A 9 14.65 5.15 4.56
N HIS A 10 14.82 4.05 5.31
CA HIS A 10 14.32 3.97 6.69
C HIS A 10 15.06 4.93 7.63
N ALA A 11 16.37 5.13 7.42
CA ALA A 11 17.17 6.09 8.17
C ALA A 11 16.78 7.54 7.86
N ALA A 12 16.57 7.89 6.58
CA ALA A 12 16.08 9.20 6.18
C ALA A 12 14.69 9.50 6.76
N TYR A 13 13.80 8.50 6.76
CA TYR A 13 12.49 8.61 7.40
C TYR A 13 12.60 8.84 8.91
N LEU A 14 13.49 8.12 9.60
CA LEU A 14 13.76 8.35 11.03
C LEU A 14 14.35 9.74 11.30
N GLY A 15 15.24 10.23 10.44
CA GLY A 15 15.78 11.58 10.55
C GLY A 15 14.69 12.63 10.43
N TRP A 16 13.81 12.49 9.44
CA TRP A 16 12.64 13.36 9.29
C TRP A 16 11.69 13.29 10.50
N TYR A 17 11.41 12.08 10.99
CA TYR A 17 10.57 11.87 12.17
C TYR A 17 11.18 12.51 13.43
N GLY A 18 12.50 12.39 13.60
CA GLY A 18 13.24 13.03 14.68
C GLY A 18 13.17 14.55 14.63
N LEU A 19 13.23 15.16 13.44
CA LEU A 19 13.04 16.61 13.28
C LEU A 19 11.65 17.06 13.74
N LEU A 20 10.59 16.31 13.42
CA LEU A 20 9.23 16.62 13.87
C LEU A 20 9.11 16.53 15.39
N ILE A 21 9.71 15.52 16.02
CA ILE A 21 9.75 15.42 17.48
C ILE A 21 10.51 16.61 18.08
N GLY A 22 11.66 16.96 17.52
CA GLY A 22 12.45 18.11 17.97
C GLY A 22 11.67 19.42 17.90
N LEU A 23 10.92 19.63 16.81
CA LEU A 23 10.05 20.79 16.65
C LEU A 23 8.95 20.85 17.71
N ILE A 24 8.29 19.72 18.00
CA ILE A 24 7.30 19.66 19.07
C ILE A 24 7.96 19.94 20.43
N GLN A 25 9.13 19.35 20.69
CA GLN A 25 9.84 19.58 21.93
C GLN A 25 10.19 21.06 22.13
N ILE A 26 10.67 21.76 21.09
CA ILE A 26 10.96 23.20 21.15
C ILE A 26 9.69 24.01 21.42
N ASN A 27 8.58 23.66 20.76
CA ASN A 27 7.31 24.38 20.89
C ASN A 27 6.71 24.26 22.32
N TYR A 28 6.94 23.12 22.98
CA TYR A 28 6.46 22.85 24.33
C TYR A 28 7.53 23.06 25.42
N GLN A 29 8.77 23.43 25.07
CA GLN A 29 9.90 23.52 26.02
C GLN A 29 9.67 24.53 27.15
N ASN A 30 8.97 25.63 26.86
CA ASN A 30 8.65 26.69 27.83
C ASN A 30 7.18 26.66 28.26
N SER A 31 6.42 25.66 27.82
CA SER A 31 5.01 25.53 28.18
C SER A 31 4.87 24.73 29.47
N LYS A 32 3.86 25.07 30.30
CA LYS A 32 3.51 24.25 31.47
C LYS A 32 2.73 22.99 31.10
N GLU A 33 2.16 22.98 29.89
CA GLU A 33 1.34 21.88 29.38
C GLU A 33 2.20 20.90 28.59
N SER A 34 1.94 19.61 28.79
CA SER A 34 2.57 18.55 28.02
C SER A 34 1.87 18.37 26.66
N PRO A 35 2.59 18.08 25.57
CA PRO A 35 1.97 17.78 24.29
C PRO A 35 1.10 16.51 24.33
N PHE A 36 1.33 15.61 25.31
CA PHE A 36 0.46 14.46 25.56
C PHE A 36 -0.86 14.84 26.21
N GLU A 37 -0.87 15.91 27.02
CA GLU A 37 -2.08 16.43 27.66
C GLU A 37 -2.85 17.34 26.70
N THR A 38 -2.14 18.12 25.88
CA THR A 38 -2.74 19.04 24.90
C THR A 38 -3.36 18.29 23.71
N HIS A 39 -2.72 17.19 23.29
CA HIS A 39 -3.17 16.38 22.15
C HIS A 39 -3.30 14.90 22.51
N PRO A 40 -4.30 14.53 23.33
CA PRO A 40 -4.45 13.18 23.89
C PRO A 40 -4.74 12.11 22.83
N ALA A 41 -5.19 12.48 21.64
CA ALA A 41 -5.41 11.55 20.54
C ALA A 41 -4.19 11.44 19.60
N SER A 42 -3.62 12.56 19.16
CA SER A 42 -2.60 12.56 18.10
C SER A 42 -1.26 11.97 18.55
N MET A 43 -0.84 12.21 19.80
CA MET A 43 0.39 11.65 20.33
C MET A 43 0.41 10.11 20.40
N PRO A 44 -0.56 9.44 21.06
CA PRO A 44 -0.58 7.98 21.10
C PRO A 44 -0.79 7.36 19.71
N ILE A 45 -1.57 8.00 18.82
CA ILE A 45 -1.72 7.55 17.43
C ILE A 45 -0.37 7.56 16.70
N SER A 46 0.43 8.61 16.85
CA SER A 46 1.78 8.68 16.25
C SER A 46 2.70 7.57 16.76
N ILE A 47 2.68 7.30 18.07
CA ILE A 47 3.50 6.26 18.71
C ILE A 47 3.06 4.86 18.26
N LEU A 48 1.76 4.59 18.25
CA LEU A 48 1.26 3.30 17.78
C LEU A 48 1.59 3.10 16.29
N ALA A 49 1.41 4.13 15.47
CA ALA A 49 1.68 4.06 14.04
C ALA A 49 3.18 3.86 13.72
N ILE A 50 4.10 4.49 14.47
CA ILE A 50 5.54 4.26 14.27
C ILE A 50 5.91 2.83 14.69
N CYS A 51 5.35 2.33 15.79
CA CYS A 51 5.59 0.95 16.26
C CYS A 51 5.10 -0.09 15.25
N PHE A 52 3.88 0.07 14.72
CA PHE A 52 3.34 -0.83 13.68
C PHE A 52 4.15 -0.77 12.39
N TYR A 53 4.67 0.40 12.02
CA TYR A 53 5.55 0.54 10.86
C TYR A 53 6.84 -0.27 11.04
N PHE A 54 7.55 -0.10 12.17
CA PHE A 54 8.78 -0.86 12.45
C PHE A 54 8.54 -2.36 12.57
N PHE A 55 7.48 -2.75 13.26
CA PHE A 55 7.09 -4.14 13.39
C PHE A 55 6.81 -4.78 12.03
N GLY A 56 6.05 -4.10 11.16
CA GLY A 56 5.79 -4.59 9.81
C GLY A 56 7.05 -4.68 8.95
N VAL A 57 7.94 -3.69 9.02
CA VAL A 57 9.24 -3.74 8.32
C VAL A 57 10.10 -4.91 8.82
N ALA A 58 10.16 -5.13 10.14
CA ALA A 58 10.89 -6.25 10.74
C ALA A 58 10.31 -7.60 10.30
N LEU A 59 8.99 -7.77 10.33
CA LEU A 59 8.31 -8.98 9.83
C LEU A 59 8.62 -9.22 8.36
N LYS A 60 8.58 -8.17 7.53
CA LYS A 60 8.90 -8.26 6.10
C LYS A 60 10.36 -8.68 5.85
N GLN A 61 11.28 -8.27 6.72
CA GLN A 61 12.70 -8.65 6.62
C GLN A 61 12.95 -10.07 7.12
N LYS A 62 12.38 -10.45 8.28
CA LYS A 62 12.57 -11.75 8.93
C LYS A 62 11.95 -12.90 8.13
N PHE A 63 10.75 -12.71 7.59
CA PHE A 63 10.04 -13.77 6.89
C PHE A 63 10.07 -13.58 5.36
N LYS A 64 11.16 -13.01 4.84
CA LYS A 64 11.34 -12.76 3.40
C LYS A 64 11.22 -14.04 2.56
N ALA A 65 11.59 -15.19 3.15
CA ALA A 65 11.48 -16.53 2.55
C ALA A 65 10.12 -17.22 2.84
N GLU A 66 9.61 -17.11 4.06
CA GLU A 66 8.36 -17.78 4.52
C GLU A 66 7.08 -17.11 3.97
N ILE A 67 7.07 -15.78 3.78
CA ILE A 67 5.90 -15.03 3.27
C ILE A 67 5.83 -15.14 1.74
N LYS A 68 5.85 -16.36 1.21
CA LYS A 68 5.52 -16.66 -0.19
C LYS A 68 3.99 -16.71 -0.42
N ARG A 69 3.18 -16.56 0.64
CA ARG A 69 1.72 -16.44 0.55
C ARG A 69 1.35 -15.05 0.04
N ARG A 70 1.16 -14.96 -1.28
CA ARG A 70 0.94 -13.74 -2.09
C ARG A 70 -0.02 -12.69 -1.50
N ASN A 71 -1.03 -13.11 -0.74
CA ASN A 71 -2.02 -12.21 -0.12
C ASN A 71 -1.55 -11.59 1.20
N CYS A 72 -0.86 -12.36 2.06
CA CYS A 72 -0.34 -11.88 3.35
C CYS A 72 0.76 -10.85 3.14
N THR A 73 1.64 -11.07 2.16
CA THR A 73 2.69 -10.11 1.77
C THR A 73 2.13 -8.79 1.27
N ARG A 74 0.96 -8.79 0.60
CA ARG A 74 0.31 -7.58 0.08
C ARG A 74 -0.37 -6.79 1.20
N ALA A 75 -1.10 -7.46 2.08
CA ALA A 75 -1.75 -6.81 3.22
C ALA A 75 -0.70 -6.18 4.15
N LEU A 76 0.37 -6.91 4.49
CA LEU A 76 1.45 -6.41 5.33
C LEU A 76 2.16 -5.19 4.73
N LYS A 77 2.47 -5.21 3.42
CA LYS A 77 3.06 -4.06 2.73
C LYS A 77 2.18 -2.81 2.81
N ARG A 78 0.84 -2.97 2.73
CA ARG A 78 -0.10 -1.86 2.84
C ARG A 78 -0.20 -1.33 4.26
N ALA A 79 -0.29 -2.22 5.24
CA ALA A 79 -0.29 -1.82 6.65
C ALA A 79 0.96 -0.99 6.98
N ILE A 80 2.14 -1.42 6.51
CA ILE A 80 3.38 -0.65 6.65
C ILE A 80 3.27 0.72 5.98
N LEU A 81 2.75 0.82 4.76
CA LEU A 81 2.62 2.10 4.05
C LEU A 81 1.65 3.05 4.75
N ILE A 82 0.46 2.55 5.10
CA ILE A 82 -0.59 3.35 5.75
C ILE A 82 -0.10 3.83 7.12
N SER A 83 0.54 2.95 7.90
CA SER A 83 1.10 3.27 9.22
C SER A 83 2.28 4.24 9.12
N GLY A 84 3.14 4.06 8.12
CA GLY A 84 4.28 4.94 7.87
C GLY A 84 3.89 6.35 7.45
N VAL A 85 2.74 6.53 6.77
CA VAL A 85 2.21 7.87 6.46
C VAL A 85 1.42 8.44 7.65
N LEU A 86 0.69 7.60 8.38
CA LEU A 86 -0.11 8.03 9.54
C LEU A 86 0.76 8.62 10.66
N SER A 87 1.91 8.01 10.92
CA SER A 87 2.80 8.39 12.02
C SER A 87 3.29 9.84 11.94
N PRO A 88 3.93 10.32 10.85
CA PRO A 88 4.34 11.71 10.70
C PRO A 88 3.14 12.64 10.47
N ALA A 89 2.07 12.19 9.81
CA ALA A 89 0.86 12.98 9.64
C ALA A 89 0.24 13.35 11.01
N SER A 90 0.19 12.40 11.93
CA SER A 90 -0.32 12.64 13.28
C SER A 90 0.61 13.55 14.12
N LEU A 91 1.93 13.54 13.88
CA LEU A 91 2.84 14.53 14.50
C LEU A 91 2.68 15.93 13.90
N ILE A 92 2.56 16.01 12.57
CA ILE A 92 2.30 17.27 11.87
C ILE A 92 0.98 17.87 12.40
N SER A 93 -0.03 17.05 12.66
CA SER A 93 -1.29 17.49 13.25
C SER A 93 -1.14 18.12 14.65
N VAL A 94 -0.11 17.78 15.42
CA VAL A 94 0.21 18.42 16.73
C VAL A 94 0.84 19.79 16.53
N LEU A 95 1.58 19.98 15.44
CA LEU A 95 2.20 21.26 15.10
C LEU A 95 1.20 22.25 14.48
N LEU A 96 0.06 21.77 13.98
CA LEU A 96 -0.99 22.61 13.42
C LEU A 96 -2.02 23.00 14.50
N PRO A 97 -2.59 24.21 14.40
CA PRO A 97 -3.69 24.61 15.28
C PRO A 97 -4.90 23.68 15.10
N ASN A 98 -5.66 23.47 16.18
CA ASN A 98 -6.75 22.46 16.28
C ASN A 98 -7.73 22.45 15.09
N GLY A 99 -7.97 23.61 14.44
CA GLY A 99 -8.86 23.73 13.28
C GLY A 99 -8.34 23.15 11.96
N LEU A 100 -7.04 22.85 11.84
CA LEU A 100 -6.43 22.30 10.61
C LEU A 100 -6.01 20.84 10.74
N SER A 101 -6.01 20.31 11.97
CA SER A 101 -5.73 18.90 12.27
C SER A 101 -6.59 17.93 11.45
N TRP A 102 -7.88 18.23 11.28
CA TRP A 102 -8.82 17.40 10.54
C TRP A 102 -8.44 17.25 9.06
N ILE A 103 -7.81 18.26 8.45
CA ILE A 103 -7.38 18.23 7.05
C ILE A 103 -6.29 17.16 6.87
N VAL A 104 -5.37 17.07 7.82
CA VAL A 104 -4.29 16.09 7.80
C VAL A 104 -4.84 14.67 7.87
N TYR A 105 -5.82 14.43 8.75
CA TYR A 105 -6.51 13.14 8.82
C TYR A 105 -7.39 12.84 7.61
N ALA A 106 -8.04 13.86 7.02
CA ALA A 106 -8.83 13.71 5.81
C ALA A 106 -7.96 13.33 4.60
N VAL A 107 -6.82 14.01 4.41
CA VAL A 107 -5.83 13.67 3.38
C VAL A 107 -5.30 12.26 3.57
N TRP A 108 -5.01 11.88 4.82
CA TRP A 108 -4.58 10.52 5.13
C TRP A 108 -5.68 9.48 4.83
N ALA A 109 -6.94 9.75 5.17
CA ALA A 109 -8.05 8.86 4.90
C ALA A 109 -8.25 8.65 3.39
N VAL A 110 -8.19 9.74 2.60
CA VAL A 110 -8.23 9.68 1.14
C VAL A 110 -7.06 8.85 0.60
N PHE A 111 -5.85 9.07 1.11
CA PHE A 111 -4.69 8.26 0.73
C PHE A 111 -4.89 6.77 1.04
N ALA A 112 -5.37 6.43 2.23
CA ALA A 112 -5.64 5.06 2.64
C ALA A 112 -6.70 4.40 1.72
N VAL A 113 -7.78 5.13 1.40
CA VAL A 113 -8.83 4.68 0.47
C VAL A 113 -8.25 4.42 -0.91
N ILE A 114 -7.45 5.35 -1.45
CA ILE A 114 -6.81 5.18 -2.77
C ILE A 114 -5.90 3.94 -2.77
N VAL A 115 -5.05 3.76 -1.75
CA VAL A 115 -4.15 2.60 -1.65
C VAL A 115 -4.92 1.28 -1.62
N VAL A 116 -6.08 1.24 -0.94
CA VAL A 116 -6.94 0.06 -0.92
C VAL A 116 -7.65 -0.13 -2.27
N ALA A 117 -8.29 0.92 -2.80
CA ALA A 117 -9.09 0.89 -4.02
C ALA A 117 -8.27 0.58 -5.27
N TRP A 118 -7.05 1.11 -5.38
CA TRP A 118 -6.15 0.86 -6.52
C TRP A 118 -5.91 -0.65 -6.74
N ASN A 119 -5.82 -1.40 -5.66
CA ASN A 119 -5.64 -2.85 -5.79
C ASN A 119 -6.92 -3.57 -6.21
N TRP A 120 -8.09 -3.12 -5.77
CA TRP A 120 -9.35 -3.66 -6.27
C TRP A 120 -9.47 -3.45 -7.77
N ILE A 121 -9.11 -2.25 -8.25
CA ILE A 121 -9.07 -1.93 -9.69
C ILE A 121 -8.09 -2.85 -10.43
N LEU A 122 -6.87 -3.05 -9.92
CA LEU A 122 -5.90 -3.96 -10.54
C LEU A 122 -6.37 -5.42 -10.55
N VAL A 123 -7.01 -5.89 -9.47
CA VAL A 123 -7.54 -7.26 -9.40
C VAL A 123 -8.69 -7.45 -10.39
N ILE A 124 -9.61 -6.49 -10.47
CA ILE A 124 -10.73 -6.50 -11.41
C ILE A 124 -10.20 -6.46 -12.85
N ASN A 125 -9.25 -5.58 -13.15
CA ASN A 125 -8.63 -5.50 -14.48
C ASN A 125 -7.91 -6.79 -14.87
N GLN A 126 -7.19 -7.42 -13.93
CA GLN A 126 -6.55 -8.72 -14.18
C GLN A 126 -7.58 -9.83 -14.40
N TRP A 127 -8.68 -9.81 -13.65
CA TRP A 127 -9.76 -10.77 -13.81
C TRP A 127 -10.43 -10.60 -15.19
N LEU A 128 -10.78 -9.36 -15.57
CA LEU A 128 -11.33 -9.03 -16.88
C LEU A 128 -10.41 -9.46 -18.02
N TYR A 129 -9.12 -9.12 -17.95
CA TYR A 129 -8.14 -9.49 -18.96
C TYR A 129 -8.05 -11.02 -19.15
N ARG A 130 -8.08 -11.78 -18.06
CA ARG A 130 -8.06 -13.24 -18.12
C ARG A 130 -9.34 -13.81 -18.73
N THR A 131 -10.50 -13.29 -18.35
CA THR A 131 -11.79 -13.74 -18.87
C THR A 131 -11.87 -13.49 -20.38
N ILE A 132 -11.48 -12.31 -20.83
CA ILE A 132 -11.46 -11.96 -22.27
C ILE A 132 -10.50 -12.87 -23.02
N ASN A 133 -9.28 -13.05 -22.53
CA ASN A 133 -8.29 -13.90 -23.21
C ASN A 133 -8.76 -15.37 -23.28
N ALA A 134 -9.38 -15.89 -22.23
CA ALA A 134 -9.95 -17.24 -22.23
C ALA A 134 -11.10 -17.38 -23.24
N ALA A 135 -11.99 -16.38 -23.33
CA ALA A 135 -13.06 -16.34 -24.32
C ALA A 135 -12.51 -16.31 -25.75
N CYS A 136 -11.51 -15.45 -26.03
CA CYS A 136 -10.84 -15.41 -27.33
C CYS A 136 -10.17 -16.74 -27.70
N GLN A 137 -9.54 -17.42 -26.74
CA GLN A 137 -8.93 -18.73 -26.98
C GLN A 137 -9.98 -19.80 -27.32
N LEU A 138 -11.12 -19.80 -26.62
CA LEU A 138 -12.23 -20.72 -26.94
C LEU A 138 -12.76 -20.46 -28.34
N VAL A 139 -13.04 -19.20 -28.69
CA VAL A 139 -13.50 -18.82 -30.03
C VAL A 139 -12.51 -19.24 -31.11
N ASN A 140 -11.21 -18.96 -30.91
CA ASN A 140 -10.18 -19.35 -31.86
C ASN A 140 -10.07 -20.88 -32.02
N LYS A 141 -10.23 -21.64 -30.93
CA LYS A 141 -10.22 -23.11 -30.96
C LYS A 141 -11.42 -23.65 -31.73
N PHE A 142 -12.62 -23.09 -31.49
CA PHE A 142 -13.82 -23.45 -32.24
C PHE A 142 -13.69 -23.12 -33.74
N ALA A 143 -13.24 -21.91 -34.08
CA ALA A 143 -13.03 -21.51 -35.47
C ALA A 143 -12.03 -22.43 -36.20
N ARG A 144 -10.98 -22.88 -35.51
CA ARG A 144 -10.00 -23.84 -36.07
C ARG A 144 -10.61 -25.22 -36.29
N LEU A 145 -11.44 -25.71 -35.37
CA LEU A 145 -12.12 -27.01 -35.50
C LEU A 145 -13.17 -27.00 -36.62
N SER A 146 -13.96 -25.93 -36.74
CA SER A 146 -14.92 -25.76 -37.83
C SER A 146 -14.24 -25.76 -39.19
N ARG A 147 -13.06 -25.11 -39.30
CA ARG A 147 -12.26 -25.08 -40.54
C ARG A 147 -11.72 -26.46 -40.93
N HIS A 148 -11.27 -27.27 -39.97
CA HIS A 148 -10.84 -28.64 -40.27
C HIS A 148 -12.00 -29.52 -40.76
N ARG A 149 -13.17 -29.43 -40.10
CA ARG A 149 -14.35 -30.19 -40.51
C ARG A 149 -14.81 -29.84 -41.93
N SER A 150 -14.82 -28.57 -42.30
CA SER A 150 -15.18 -28.15 -43.66
C SER A 150 -14.20 -28.64 -44.73
N VAL A 151 -12.92 -28.83 -44.39
CA VAL A 151 -11.92 -29.34 -45.34
C VAL A 151 -12.04 -30.86 -45.52
N GLU A 152 -12.42 -31.61 -44.48
CA GLU A 152 -12.73 -33.04 -44.59
C GLU A 152 -14.02 -33.29 -45.39
N GLU A 153 -15.04 -32.45 -45.21
CA GLU A 153 -16.35 -32.62 -45.84
C GLU A 153 -16.38 -32.20 -47.33
N TYR A 154 -15.50 -31.28 -47.74
CA TYR A 154 -15.37 -30.79 -49.13
C TYR A 154 -14.00 -31.11 -49.76
N GLY A 155 -13.26 -32.10 -49.23
CA GLY A 155 -12.00 -32.54 -49.79
C GLY A 155 -12.15 -32.95 -51.27
N PRO A 156 -11.14 -32.71 -52.13
CA PRO A 156 -11.28 -32.88 -53.56
C PRO A 156 -11.76 -34.30 -53.90
N GLN A 157 -12.93 -34.38 -54.53
CA GLN A 157 -13.35 -35.58 -55.25
C GLN A 157 -12.43 -35.67 -56.47
N ASN A 158 -11.35 -36.43 -56.31
CA ASN A 158 -10.40 -36.70 -57.38
C ASN A 158 -11.17 -37.42 -58.51
N VAL A 159 -11.32 -36.73 -59.63
CA VAL A 159 -11.71 -37.27 -60.94
C VAL A 159 -10.46 -37.79 -61.63
#